data_AF-A0AAV7QMM1-F1
#
_entry.id   AF-A0AAV7QMM1-F1
#
_cell.length_a   1.000
_cell.length_b   1.000
_cell.length_c   1.000
_cell.angle_alpha   90.00
_cell.angle_beta   90.00
_cell.angle_gamma   90.00
#
_symmetry.space_group_name_H-M   'P 1'
#
loop_
_entity.id
_entity.type
_entity.pdbx_description
1 polymer ?
#
loop_
_entity_poly.entity_id
_entity_poly.type
_entity_poly.pdbx_seq_one_letter_code
_entity_poly.pdbx_strand_id
1 'polypeptide(L)'
;MPAHDRSYQMIQDSHIEREDTEVPVKPLLDQGAVASLKKDLENVKRELSQDLRSVQKDLAEIGDRVSTLEENASGTDEQLEILQQELICLKEQHVDLQAHAEDLQNRLRRNNIHIRGVSTPTEGNDIGSYVKALFTQTEADVQLDRVHRVGLPRLPSSCLADILVCVHDFPVKE
;
A
#
# COMPACT_ATOMS: atom_id res chain seq x y z
N MET A 1 76.21 111.58 30.13
CA MET A 1 75.05 111.28 31.00
C MET A 1 73.78 111.74 30.27
N PRO A 2 72.60 111.13 30.50
CA PRO A 2 72.25 109.70 30.57
C PRO A 2 70.94 109.41 29.74
N ALA A 3 70.75 108.22 29.15
CA ALA A 3 69.96 107.06 29.62
C ALA A 3 68.56 106.90 28.99
N HIS A 4 68.23 105.61 28.78
CA HIS A 4 66.97 105.01 28.28
C HIS A 4 66.77 105.16 26.76
N ASP A 5 66.79 104.07 25.98
CA ASP A 5 65.76 103.05 26.11
C ASP A 5 66.30 101.67 25.66
N ARG A 6 66.40 100.77 26.63
CA ARG A 6 67.01 99.44 26.54
C ARG A 6 65.92 98.35 26.42
N SER A 7 64.77 98.68 25.83
CA SER A 7 63.56 97.87 25.88
C SER A 7 63.23 97.10 24.58
N TYR A 8 63.93 97.36 23.47
CA TYR A 8 63.67 96.71 22.17
C TYR A 8 64.62 95.55 21.82
N GLN A 9 65.14 94.85 22.83
CA GLN A 9 66.04 93.70 22.63
C GLN A 9 65.57 92.41 23.30
N MET A 10 64.30 92.31 23.71
CA MET A 10 63.79 91.14 24.46
C MET A 10 62.58 90.43 23.84
N ILE A 11 62.39 90.46 22.51
CA ILE A 11 61.31 89.68 21.86
C ILE A 11 61.77 88.94 20.58
N GLN A 12 63.07 88.73 20.35
CA GLN A 12 63.51 87.92 19.20
C GLN A 12 64.45 86.76 19.53
N ASP A 13 64.76 86.52 20.80
CA ASP A 13 65.48 85.32 21.26
C ASP A 13 64.58 84.38 22.08
N SER A 14 63.45 83.98 21.50
CA SER A 14 62.78 82.75 21.92
C SER A 14 62.68 81.80 20.74
N HIS A 15 63.83 81.35 20.26
CA HIS A 15 63.93 80.02 19.67
C HIS A 15 63.49 79.03 20.74
N ILE A 16 62.20 78.73 20.75
CA ILE A 16 61.69 77.50 21.32
C ILE A 16 62.19 76.42 20.36
N GLU A 17 63.34 75.82 20.70
CA GLU A 17 63.68 74.50 20.18
C GLU A 17 62.54 73.59 20.61
N ARG A 18 61.61 73.35 19.69
CA ARG A 18 60.69 72.24 19.82
C ARG A 18 61.57 71.01 19.66
N GLU A 19 61.95 70.41 20.78
CA GLU A 19 62.29 69.00 20.79
C GLU A 19 61.08 68.27 20.23
N ASP A 20 61.18 67.85 18.96
CA ASP A 20 60.30 66.88 18.33
C ASP A 20 60.49 65.55 19.08
N THR A 21 59.94 65.50 20.29
CA THR A 21 59.66 64.24 20.96
C THR A 21 58.50 63.63 20.19
N GLU A 22 58.84 62.84 19.18
CA GLU A 22 57.93 61.88 18.56
C GLU A 22 57.35 61.01 19.67
N VAL A 23 56.18 61.40 20.18
CA VAL A 23 55.39 60.51 21.02
C VAL A 23 54.98 59.37 20.09
N PRO A 24 55.44 58.13 20.32
CA PRO A 24 55.06 57.03 19.47
C PRO A 24 53.55 56.83 19.68
N VAL A 25 52.77 57.23 18.69
CA VAL A 25 51.36 56.89 18.62
C VAL A 25 51.32 55.38 18.44
N LYS A 26 51.26 54.63 19.55
CA LYS A 26 51.00 53.20 19.51
C LYS A 26 49.70 53.02 18.71
N PRO A 27 49.67 52.13 17.71
CA PRO A 27 48.43 51.83 17.02
C PRO A 27 47.43 51.35 18.08
N LEU A 28 46.30 52.07 18.21
CA LEU A 28 45.26 51.81 19.19
C LEU A 28 44.55 50.45 18.97
N LEU A 29 44.89 49.77 17.87
CA LEU A 29 44.50 48.40 17.56
C LEU A 29 45.70 47.49 17.77
N ASP A 30 45.59 46.60 18.75
CA ASP A 30 46.51 45.48 18.90
C ASP A 30 46.53 44.67 17.60
N GLN A 31 47.65 44.71 16.88
CA GLN A 31 47.85 43.98 15.63
C GLN A 31 47.70 42.47 15.82
N GLY A 32 47.94 41.96 17.05
CA GLY A 32 47.68 40.58 17.43
C GLY A 32 46.19 40.23 17.36
N ALA A 33 45.32 41.06 17.93
CA ALA A 33 43.86 40.90 17.87
C ALA A 33 43.32 40.94 16.43
N VAL A 34 43.82 41.86 15.59
CA VAL A 34 43.43 41.95 14.17
C VAL A 34 43.86 40.71 13.37
N ALA A 35 45.06 40.20 13.64
CA ALA A 35 45.55 38.97 13.02
C ALA A 35 44.74 37.73 13.45
N SER A 36 44.34 37.66 14.74
CA SER A 36 43.47 36.60 15.25
C SER A 36 42.10 36.63 14.58
N LEU A 37 41.44 37.78 14.55
CA LEU A 37 40.13 37.93 13.90
C LEU A 37 40.16 37.57 12.42
N LYS A 38 41.24 37.91 11.72
CA LYS A 38 41.42 37.52 10.30
C LYS A 38 41.54 36.00 10.16
N LYS A 39 42.27 35.33 11.05
CA LYS A 39 42.40 33.88 11.06
C LYS A 39 41.05 33.20 11.37
N ASP A 40 40.30 33.73 12.33
CA ASP A 40 38.98 33.22 12.69
C ASP A 40 37.98 33.39 11.54
N LEU A 41 38.01 34.53 10.83
CA LEU A 41 37.19 34.75 9.64
C LEU A 41 37.53 33.75 8.52
N GLU A 42 38.82 33.50 8.26
CA GLU A 42 39.23 32.50 7.27
C GLU A 42 38.85 31.07 7.69
N ASN A 43 38.83 30.77 8.99
CA ASN A 43 38.35 29.49 9.50
C ASN A 43 36.84 29.34 9.29
N VAL A 44 36.04 30.33 9.71
CA VAL A 44 34.57 30.34 9.51
C VAL A 44 34.22 30.25 8.03
N LYS A 45 34.93 30.98 7.17
CA LYS A 45 34.73 30.90 5.70
C LYS A 45 34.99 29.50 5.18
N ARG A 46 36.03 28.82 5.68
CA ARG A 46 36.39 27.46 5.27
C ARG A 46 35.35 26.44 5.73
N GLU A 47 34.92 26.54 6.99
CA GLU A 47 33.86 25.71 7.58
C GLU A 47 32.55 25.90 6.82
N LEU A 48 32.11 27.15 6.63
CA LEU A 48 30.90 27.45 5.87
C LEU A 48 30.97 26.90 4.43
N SER A 49 32.13 27.03 3.77
CA SER A 49 32.30 26.48 2.41
C SER A 49 32.26 24.95 2.40
N GLN A 50 32.70 24.30 3.48
CA GLN A 50 32.65 22.86 3.62
C GLN A 50 31.22 22.38 3.90
N ASP A 51 30.51 23.04 4.80
CA ASP A 51 29.11 22.75 5.11
C ASP A 51 28.22 22.95 3.88
N LEU A 52 28.44 24.03 3.12
CA LEU A 52 27.68 24.31 1.90
C LEU A 52 27.90 23.23 0.83
N ARG A 53 29.13 22.71 0.71
CA ARG A 53 29.40 21.55 -0.16
C ARG A 53 28.74 20.27 0.34
N SER A 54 28.71 20.06 1.66
CA SER A 54 28.01 18.91 2.25
C SER A 54 26.52 18.97 1.95
N VAL A 55 25.87 20.11 2.21
CA VAL A 55 24.45 20.32 1.94
C VAL A 55 24.14 20.15 0.45
N GLN A 56 24.99 20.65 -0.45
CA GLN A 56 24.82 20.44 -1.89
C GLN A 56 24.86 18.96 -2.27
N LYS A 57 25.77 18.19 -1.66
CA LYS A 57 25.86 16.75 -1.87
C LYS A 57 24.62 16.02 -1.35
N ASP A 58 24.20 16.33 -0.12
CA ASP A 58 23.02 15.72 0.50
C ASP A 58 21.76 16.04 -0.31
N LEU A 59 21.64 17.27 -0.83
CA LEU A 59 20.54 17.67 -1.68
C LEU A 59 20.51 16.89 -3.01
N ALA A 60 21.69 16.66 -3.62
CA ALA A 60 21.79 15.84 -4.83
C ALA A 60 21.38 14.39 -4.56
N GLU A 61 21.86 13.80 -3.46
CA GLU A 61 21.50 12.44 -3.06
C GLU A 61 20.00 12.30 -2.77
N ILE A 62 19.40 13.28 -2.11
CA ILE A 62 17.94 13.33 -1.89
C ILE A 62 17.22 13.44 -3.23
N GLY A 63 17.71 14.25 -4.17
CA GLY A 63 17.14 14.37 -5.51
C GLY A 63 17.11 13.02 -6.25
N ASP A 64 18.21 12.28 -6.24
CA ASP A 64 18.30 10.95 -6.87
C ASP A 64 17.36 9.95 -6.20
N ARG A 65 17.29 9.97 -4.87
CA ARG A 65 16.38 9.10 -4.09
C ARG A 65 14.91 9.43 -4.35
N VAL A 66 14.56 10.70 -4.53
CA VAL A 66 13.19 11.10 -4.87
C VAL A 66 12.84 10.64 -6.29
N SER A 67 13.73 10.86 -7.27
CA SER A 67 13.52 10.42 -8.65
C SER A 67 13.29 8.91 -8.73
N THR A 68 14.11 8.12 -8.04
CA THR A 68 13.94 6.66 -8.01
C THR A 68 12.66 6.23 -7.30
N LEU A 69 12.23 6.94 -6.24
CA LEU A 69 10.94 6.66 -5.59
C LEU A 69 9.76 6.99 -6.50
N GLU A 70 9.83 8.09 -7.26
CA GLU A 70 8.80 8.48 -8.23
C GLU A 70 8.67 7.45 -9.37
N GLU A 71 9.80 6.99 -9.93
CA GLU A 71 9.81 5.92 -10.93
C GLU A 71 9.21 4.62 -10.40
N ASN A 72 9.62 4.22 -9.19
CA ASN A 72 9.08 3.02 -8.55
C ASN A 72 7.57 3.15 -8.28
N ALA A 73 7.12 4.32 -7.80
CA ALA A 73 5.70 4.57 -7.56
C ALA A 73 4.88 4.46 -8.84
N SER A 74 5.35 5.07 -9.93
CA SER A 74 4.72 4.96 -11.26
C SER A 74 4.64 3.50 -11.71
N GLY A 75 5.73 2.74 -11.58
CA GLY A 75 5.74 1.33 -11.93
C GLY A 75 4.79 0.48 -11.07
N THR A 76 4.66 0.78 -9.78
CA THR A 76 3.70 0.09 -8.91
C THR A 76 2.25 0.43 -9.25
N ASP A 77 1.96 1.67 -9.64
CA ASP A 77 0.62 2.09 -10.03
C ASP A 77 0.18 1.40 -11.33
N GLU A 78 1.07 1.30 -12.32
CA GLU A 78 0.82 0.55 -13.55
C GLU A 78 0.53 -0.93 -13.28
N GLN A 79 1.32 -1.57 -12.41
CA GLN A 79 1.10 -2.97 -12.02
C GLN A 79 -0.23 -3.15 -11.28
N LEU A 80 -0.59 -2.20 -10.42
CA LEU A 80 -1.87 -2.21 -9.71
C LEU A 80 -3.05 -2.14 -10.69
N GLU A 81 -2.95 -1.30 -11.72
CA GLU A 81 -4.00 -1.17 -12.74
C GLU A 81 -4.18 -2.48 -13.52
N ILE A 82 -3.07 -3.10 -13.94
CA ILE A 82 -3.10 -4.40 -14.65
C ILE A 82 -3.76 -5.46 -13.76
N LEU A 83 -3.33 -5.57 -12.50
CA LEU A 83 -3.90 -6.55 -11.56
C LEU A 83 -5.39 -6.32 -11.30
N GLN A 84 -5.83 -5.06 -11.22
CA GLN A 84 -7.24 -4.74 -11.07
C GLN A 84 -8.06 -5.20 -12.29
N GLN A 85 -7.55 -5.00 -13.51
CA GLN A 85 -8.21 -5.46 -14.73
C GLN A 85 -8.29 -6.99 -14.79
N GLU A 86 -7.21 -7.69 -14.45
CA GLU A 86 -7.19 -9.16 -14.38
C GLU A 86 -8.19 -9.71 -13.36
N LEU A 87 -8.30 -9.05 -12.20
CA LEU A 87 -9.23 -9.43 -11.13
C LEU A 87 -10.69 -9.27 -11.59
N ILE A 88 -11.00 -8.20 -12.33
CA ILE A 88 -12.34 -8.01 -12.91
C ILE A 88 -12.66 -9.14 -13.89
N CYS A 89 -11.76 -9.42 -14.84
CA CYS A 89 -11.93 -10.50 -15.82
C CYS A 89 -12.12 -11.86 -15.13
N LEU A 90 -11.31 -12.17 -14.10
CA LEU A 90 -11.41 -13.42 -13.37
C LEU A 90 -12.73 -13.54 -12.60
N LYS A 91 -13.24 -12.44 -12.04
CA LYS A 91 -14.56 -12.41 -11.39
C LYS A 91 -15.69 -12.70 -12.36
N GLU A 92 -15.65 -12.12 -13.55
CA GLU A 92 -16.64 -12.37 -14.60
C GLU A 92 -16.64 -13.85 -15.01
N GLN A 93 -15.46 -14.41 -15.28
CA GLN A 93 -15.30 -15.84 -15.59
C GLN A 93 -15.81 -16.74 -14.46
N HIS A 94 -15.56 -16.37 -13.20
CA HIS A 94 -16.05 -17.12 -12.06
C HIS A 94 -17.58 -17.10 -11.99
N VAL A 95 -18.22 -15.95 -12.21
CA VAL A 95 -19.69 -15.84 -12.23
C VAL A 95 -20.28 -16.67 -13.36
N ASP A 96 -19.69 -16.62 -14.56
CA ASP A 96 -20.14 -17.40 -15.71
C ASP A 96 -20.01 -18.91 -15.47
N LEU A 97 -18.88 -19.35 -14.93
CA LEU A 97 -18.65 -20.74 -14.56
C LEU A 97 -19.63 -21.21 -13.49
N GLN A 98 -19.92 -20.36 -12.50
CA GLN A 98 -20.88 -20.67 -11.45
C GLN A 98 -22.30 -20.81 -12.03
N ALA A 99 -22.71 -19.89 -12.91
CA ALA A 99 -24.00 -19.96 -13.59
C ALA A 99 -24.11 -21.21 -14.47
N HIS A 100 -23.04 -21.58 -15.18
CA HIS A 100 -23.02 -22.78 -16.00
C HIS A 100 -23.09 -24.07 -15.15
N ALA A 101 -22.35 -24.11 -14.05
CA ALA A 101 -22.41 -25.22 -13.10
C ALA A 101 -23.82 -25.36 -12.48
N GLU A 102 -24.47 -24.24 -12.14
CA GLU A 102 -25.83 -24.23 -11.65
C GLU A 102 -26.83 -24.74 -12.69
N ASP A 103 -26.73 -24.29 -13.96
CA ASP A 103 -27.59 -24.80 -15.04
C ASP A 103 -27.39 -26.31 -15.24
N LEU A 104 -26.15 -26.79 -15.29
CA LEU A 104 -25.86 -28.22 -15.41
C LEU A 104 -26.41 -29.02 -14.23
N GLN A 105 -26.24 -28.55 -13.00
CA GLN A 105 -26.80 -29.20 -11.82
C GLN A 105 -28.33 -29.22 -11.86
N ASN A 106 -28.96 -28.11 -12.27
CA ASN A 106 -30.40 -28.03 -12.44
C ASN A 106 -30.87 -29.02 -13.49
N ARG A 107 -30.23 -29.09 -14.66
CA ARG A 107 -30.53 -30.05 -15.73
C ARG A 107 -30.38 -31.50 -15.27
N LEU A 108 -29.32 -31.81 -14.53
CA LEU A 108 -29.12 -33.15 -13.94
C LEU A 108 -30.17 -33.50 -12.88
N ARG A 109 -30.70 -32.51 -12.15
CA ARG A 109 -31.75 -32.71 -11.14
C ARG A 109 -33.17 -32.66 -11.72
N ARG A 110 -33.38 -32.23 -12.97
CA ARG A 110 -34.72 -32.14 -13.59
C ARG A 110 -35.45 -33.49 -13.55
N ASN A 111 -34.72 -34.57 -13.81
CA ASN A 111 -35.25 -35.93 -13.83
C ASN A 111 -35.25 -36.60 -12.44
N ASN A 112 -34.76 -35.90 -11.42
CA ASN A 112 -34.77 -36.39 -10.05
C ASN A 112 -36.11 -36.05 -9.39
N ILE A 113 -36.78 -37.07 -8.87
CA ILE A 113 -37.98 -36.98 -8.06
C ILE A 113 -37.62 -37.38 -6.63
N HIS A 114 -38.00 -36.56 -5.66
CA HIS A 114 -37.75 -36.81 -4.24
C HIS A 114 -39.07 -37.20 -3.57
N ILE A 115 -39.21 -38.47 -3.22
CA ILE A 115 -40.37 -38.98 -2.49
C ILE A 115 -40.05 -38.86 -1.01
N ARG A 116 -40.75 -37.95 -0.32
CA ARG A 116 -40.55 -37.73 1.11
C ARG A 116 -41.46 -38.60 1.95
N GLY A 117 -41.02 -38.95 3.14
CA GLY A 117 -41.90 -39.52 4.13
C GLY A 117 -42.15 -41.03 3.98
N VAL A 118 -41.24 -41.78 3.34
CA VAL A 118 -41.46 -43.22 3.10
C VAL A 118 -40.91 -44.05 4.26
N SER A 119 -41.81 -44.75 4.95
CA SER A 119 -41.43 -45.65 6.05
C SER A 119 -40.77 -46.92 5.52
N THR A 120 -39.71 -47.38 6.19
CA THR A 120 -38.98 -48.61 5.81
C THR A 120 -39.84 -49.89 5.75
N PRO A 121 -40.86 -50.11 6.61
CA PRO A 121 -41.66 -51.33 6.51
C PRO A 121 -42.64 -51.37 5.31
N THR A 122 -42.95 -50.23 4.69
CA THR A 122 -43.89 -50.17 3.55
C THR A 122 -43.29 -50.56 2.20
N GLU A 123 -41.97 -50.57 2.07
CA GLU A 123 -41.27 -50.75 0.77
C GLU A 123 -41.05 -52.22 0.39
N GLY A 124 -41.18 -53.15 1.34
CA GLY A 124 -40.81 -54.55 1.11
C GLY A 124 -39.29 -54.72 0.90
N ASN A 125 -38.89 -55.75 0.14
CA ASN A 125 -37.47 -56.10 -0.08
C ASN A 125 -36.83 -55.38 -1.28
N ASP A 126 -37.63 -54.73 -2.14
CA ASP A 126 -37.14 -54.02 -3.34
C ASP A 126 -37.84 -52.67 -3.51
N ILE A 127 -37.08 -51.60 -3.29
CA ILE A 127 -37.50 -50.20 -3.41
C ILE A 127 -37.89 -49.87 -4.86
N GLY A 128 -37.24 -50.49 -5.85
CA GLY A 128 -37.53 -50.26 -7.27
C GLY A 128 -38.95 -50.70 -7.63
N SER A 129 -39.34 -51.90 -7.20
CA SER A 129 -40.70 -52.42 -7.39
C SER A 129 -41.78 -51.56 -6.71
N TYR A 130 -41.51 -51.07 -5.50
CA TYR A 130 -42.41 -50.19 -4.76
C TYR A 130 -42.66 -48.87 -5.50
N VAL A 131 -41.59 -48.22 -5.96
CA VAL A 131 -41.70 -46.97 -6.72
C VAL A 131 -42.42 -47.17 -8.05
N LYS A 132 -42.17 -48.28 -8.77
CA LYS A 132 -42.91 -48.61 -9.99
C LYS A 132 -44.40 -48.79 -9.73
N ALA A 133 -44.77 -49.51 -8.66
CA ALA A 133 -46.16 -49.72 -8.28
C ALA A 133 -46.88 -48.41 -7.95
N LEU A 134 -46.19 -47.43 -7.36
CA LEU A 134 -46.73 -46.08 -7.14
C LEU A 134 -47.00 -45.37 -8.47
N PHE A 135 -46.08 -45.44 -9.43
CA PHE A 135 -46.27 -44.80 -10.74
C PHE A 135 -47.32 -45.48 -11.62
N THR A 136 -47.50 -46.80 -11.51
CA THR A 136 -48.53 -47.55 -12.25
C THR A 136 -49.95 -47.11 -11.88
N GLN A 137 -50.17 -46.63 -10.66
CA GLN A 137 -51.48 -46.06 -10.26
C GLN A 137 -51.84 -44.77 -11.02
N THR A 138 -50.85 -44.14 -11.66
CA THR A 138 -50.96 -42.89 -12.42
C THR A 138 -50.91 -43.08 -13.94
N GLU A 139 -51.08 -44.31 -14.44
CA GLU A 139 -51.12 -44.66 -15.88
C GLU A 139 -49.84 -44.37 -16.69
N ALA A 140 -48.74 -44.00 -16.03
CA ALA A 140 -47.45 -43.76 -16.69
C ALA A 140 -46.54 -45.01 -16.61
N ASP A 141 -46.14 -45.55 -17.77
CA ASP A 141 -45.06 -46.55 -17.84
C ASP A 141 -43.71 -45.82 -17.73
N VAL A 142 -43.24 -45.67 -16.49
CA VAL A 142 -42.04 -44.88 -16.18
C VAL A 142 -40.80 -45.78 -16.13
N GLN A 143 -39.83 -45.51 -17.01
CA GLN A 143 -38.50 -46.13 -16.93
C GLN A 143 -37.64 -45.41 -15.88
N LEU A 144 -37.15 -46.20 -14.91
CA LEU A 144 -36.33 -45.71 -13.81
C LEU A 144 -34.86 -46.07 -14.08
N ASP A 145 -33.98 -45.08 -14.02
CA ASP A 145 -32.53 -45.29 -14.16
C ASP A 145 -31.89 -45.64 -12.81
N ARG A 146 -32.23 -44.88 -11.76
CA ARG A 146 -31.64 -45.04 -10.43
C ARG A 146 -32.67 -44.79 -9.36
N VAL A 147 -32.69 -45.65 -8.35
CA VAL A 147 -33.52 -45.51 -7.16
C VAL A 147 -32.67 -45.82 -5.95
N HIS A 148 -32.60 -44.88 -5.01
CA HIS A 148 -31.91 -45.10 -3.74
C HIS A 148 -32.48 -44.22 -2.64
N ARG A 149 -32.32 -44.66 -1.39
CA ARG A 149 -32.67 -43.85 -0.22
C ARG A 149 -31.64 -42.74 -0.01
N VAL A 150 -32.14 -41.57 0.36
CA VAL A 150 -31.35 -40.40 0.73
C VAL A 150 -31.57 -40.13 2.21
N GLY A 151 -30.50 -40.21 3.00
CA GLY A 151 -30.55 -40.05 4.45
C GLY A 151 -29.36 -40.72 5.13
N LEU A 152 -29.12 -40.40 6.41
CA LEU A 152 -28.06 -41.04 7.18
C LEU A 152 -28.37 -42.53 7.40
N PRO A 153 -27.38 -43.43 7.29
CA PRO A 153 -27.56 -44.89 7.36
C PRO A 153 -28.04 -45.45 8.71
N ARG A 154 -28.38 -44.61 9.70
CA ARG A 154 -28.75 -45.03 11.07
C ARG A 154 -29.96 -44.30 11.62
N LEU A 155 -31.03 -44.19 10.83
CA LEU A 155 -32.33 -43.81 11.39
C LEU A 155 -33.06 -45.09 11.85
N PRO A 156 -33.75 -45.06 13.01
CA PRO A 156 -34.55 -46.20 13.45
C PRO A 156 -35.61 -46.53 12.40
N SER A 157 -35.99 -47.79 12.27
CA SER A 157 -36.94 -48.31 11.26
C SER A 157 -38.38 -47.76 11.38
N SER A 158 -38.64 -46.92 12.38
CA SER A 158 -39.86 -46.12 12.52
C SER A 158 -39.75 -44.71 11.92
N CYS A 159 -38.56 -44.32 11.47
CA CYS A 159 -38.29 -42.99 10.93
C CYS A 159 -38.59 -42.97 9.43
N LEU A 160 -39.29 -41.92 9.01
CA LEU A 160 -39.57 -41.68 7.61
C LEU A 160 -38.29 -41.18 6.94
N ALA A 161 -37.90 -41.81 5.83
CA ALA A 161 -36.74 -41.41 5.06
C ALA A 161 -37.12 -41.13 3.61
N ASP A 162 -36.31 -40.31 2.96
CA ASP A 162 -36.58 -39.86 1.61
C ASP A 162 -35.99 -40.83 0.58
N ILE A 163 -36.64 -40.94 -0.57
CA ILE A 163 -36.18 -41.73 -1.72
C ILE A 163 -35.91 -40.78 -2.87
N LEU A 164 -34.71 -40.89 -3.46
CA LEU A 164 -34.38 -40.21 -4.70
C LEU A 164 -34.51 -41.17 -5.87
N VAL A 165 -35.32 -40.76 -6.83
CA VAL A 165 -35.64 -41.51 -8.05
C VAL A 165 -35.18 -40.68 -9.25
N CYS A 166 -34.41 -41.29 -10.13
CA CYS A 166 -34.00 -40.71 -11.41
C CYS A 166 -34.79 -41.38 -12.53
N VAL A 167 -35.62 -40.60 -13.24
CA VAL A 167 -36.41 -41.07 -14.37
C VAL A 167 -35.60 -40.94 -15.66
N HIS A 168 -35.68 -41.93 -16.55
CA HIS A 168 -34.92 -41.95 -17.80
C HIS A 168 -35.39 -40.85 -18.77
N ASP A 169 -36.69 -40.84 -19.07
CA ASP A 169 -37.34 -39.83 -19.91
C ASP A 169 -38.59 -39.29 -19.23
N PHE A 170 -38.67 -37.96 -19.15
CA PHE A 170 -39.86 -37.29 -18.63
C PHE A 170 -40.26 -36.15 -19.58
N PRO A 171 -41.29 -36.33 -20.41
CA PRO A 171 -41.64 -35.37 -21.44
C PRO A 171 -42.33 -34.11 -20.91
N VAL A 172 -43.01 -34.16 -19.75
CA VAL A 172 -43.77 -33.02 -19.21
C VAL A 172 -43.72 -33.00 -17.68
N LYS A 173 -43.06 -32.00 -17.09
CA LYS A 173 -43.10 -31.69 -15.66
C LYS A 173 -43.99 -30.48 -15.43
N GLU A 174 -45.29 -30.75 -15.31
CA GLU A 174 -46.29 -29.78 -14.86
C GLU A 174 -46.94 -30.25 -13.55
#